data_AF-A0A1G7JIH0-F1
#
_entry.id   AF-A0A1G7JIH0-F1
#
_cell.length_a   1.000
_cell.length_b   1.000
_cell.length_c   1.000
_cell.angle_alpha   90.00
_cell.angle_beta   90.00
_cell.angle_gamma   90.00
#
_symmetry.space_group_name_H-M   'P 1'
#
loop_
_entity.id
_entity.type
_entity.pdbx_description
1 polymer ?
#
loop_
_entity_poly.entity_id
_entity_poly.type
_entity_poly.pdbx_seq_one_letter_code
_entity_poly.pdbx_strand_id
1 'polypeptide(L)' 'MSMTKLRLGPLPRTENLKLTFTCPASLKADLERYAALHSQTYGEEVDALTLIPHMQEAFMARDRVFRRTNTQSCTGNL' A
#
# COMPACT_ATOMS: atom_id res chain seq x y z
N MET A 1 0.92 33.78 34.45
CA MET A 1 0.65 33.91 33.00
C MET A 1 0.10 32.59 32.51
N SER A 2 -1.19 32.54 32.14
CA SER A 2 -1.86 31.32 31.70
C SER A 2 -1.42 30.96 30.28
N MET A 3 -0.81 29.79 30.10
CA MET A 3 -0.61 29.24 28.76
C MET A 3 -1.98 28.86 28.18
N THR A 4 -2.46 29.63 27.22
CA THR A 4 -3.58 29.27 26.36
C THR A 4 -3.20 28.01 25.59
N LYS A 5 -3.58 26.84 26.12
CA LYS A 5 -3.43 25.57 25.40
C LYS A 5 -4.28 25.65 24.13
N LEU A 6 -3.64 25.46 22.98
CA LEU A 6 -4.34 25.33 21.70
C LEU A 6 -5.39 24.22 21.83
N ARG A 7 -6.62 24.50 21.36
CA ARG A 7 -7.73 23.54 21.38
C ARG A 7 -7.50 22.34 20.45
N LEU A 8 -6.52 22.44 19.57
CA LEU A 8 -6.09 21.36 18.69
C LEU A 8 -4.98 20.58 19.41
N GLY A 9 -5.29 19.32 19.75
CA GLY A 9 -4.31 18.37 20.24
C GLY A 9 -3.26 18.03 19.17
N PRO A 10 -2.27 17.17 19.50
CA PRO A 10 -1.28 16.75 18.51
C PRO A 10 -1.96 16.15 17.28
N LEU A 11 -1.56 16.62 16.11
CA LEU A 11 -2.07 16.09 14.84
C LEU A 11 -1.60 14.64 14.64
N PRO A 12 -2.44 13.78 14.02
CA PRO A 12 -2.01 12.43 13.67
C PRO A 12 -0.79 12.47 12.75
N ARG A 13 0.17 11.57 12.97
CA ARG A 13 1.29 11.38 12.05
C ARG A 13 0.81 10.59 10.84
N THR A 14 0.85 11.21 9.68
CA THR A 14 0.76 10.51 8.40
C THR A 14 2.17 10.15 7.95
N GLU A 15 2.52 8.87 7.98
CA GLU A 15 3.79 8.39 7.44
C GLU A 15 3.60 7.97 5.98
N ASN A 16 4.25 8.70 5.06
CA ASN A 16 4.32 8.34 3.65
C ASN A 16 5.71 7.81 3.35
N LEU A 17 5.81 6.57 2.85
CA LEU A 17 7.07 5.96 2.45
C LEU A 17 7.19 5.95 0.93
N LYS A 18 8.24 6.57 0.39
CA LYS A 18 8.59 6.46 -1.02
C LYS A 18 9.55 5.30 -1.21
N LEU A 19 9.16 4.32 -2.03
CA LEU A 19 10.00 3.18 -2.39
C LEU A 19 10.49 3.33 -3.83
N THR A 20 11.79 3.09 -4.03
CA THR A 20 12.39 2.92 -5.36
C THR A 20 12.68 1.44 -5.53
N PHE A 21 12.23 0.83 -6.63
CA PHE A 21 12.51 -0.56 -6.93
C PHE A 21 13.06 -0.70 -8.35
N THR A 22 13.97 -1.64 -8.53
CA THR A 22 14.46 -2.05 -9.84
C THR A 22 13.60 -3.22 -10.31
N CYS A 23 13.06 -3.12 -11.51
CA CYS A 23 12.32 -4.22 -12.14
C CYS A 23 12.81 -4.48 -13.56
N PRO A 24 12.59 -5.70 -14.08
CA PRO A 24 12.76 -6.00 -15.49
C PRO A 24 11.86 -5.10 -16.36
N ALA A 25 12.34 -4.69 -17.52
CA ALA A 25 11.57 -3.87 -18.47
C ALA A 25 10.26 -4.57 -18.92
N SER A 26 10.26 -5.90 -19.00
CA SER A 26 9.06 -6.69 -19.29
C SER A 26 7.97 -6.49 -18.24
N LEU A 27 8.33 -6.50 -16.95
CA LEU A 27 7.37 -6.28 -15.87
C LEU A 27 6.77 -4.88 -15.93
N LYS A 28 7.58 -3.85 -16.23
CA LYS A 28 7.06 -2.50 -16.45
C LYS A 28 6.03 -2.45 -17.57
N ALA A 29 6.34 -3.07 -18.72
CA ALA A 29 5.44 -3.09 -19.86
C ALA A 29 4.12 -3.80 -19.56
N ASP A 30 4.16 -4.93 -18.83
CA ASP A 30 2.96 -5.64 -18.41
C ASP A 30 2.10 -4.81 -17.45
N LEU A 31 2.72 -4.07 -16.53
CA LEU A 31 2.01 -3.18 -15.61
C LEU A 31 1.33 -2.01 -16.35
N GLU A 32 2.03 -1.39 -17.30
CA GLU A 32 1.45 -0.31 -18.13
C GLU A 32 0.28 -0.81 -18.96
N ARG A 33 0.40 -2.01 -19.55
CA ARG A 33 -0.69 -2.64 -20.29
C ARG A 33 -1.90 -2.94 -19.40
N TYR A 34 -1.66 -3.44 -18.19
CA TYR A 34 -2.72 -3.71 -17.22
C TYR A 34 -3.44 -2.42 -16.82
N ALA A 35 -2.69 -1.33 -16.60
CA ALA A 35 -3.21 -0.02 -16.27
C ALA A 35 -4.10 0.56 -17.38
N ALA A 36 -3.65 0.44 -18.64
CA ALA A 36 -4.44 0.83 -19.80
C ALA A 36 -5.75 0.02 -19.92
N LEU A 37 -5.71 -1.29 -19.65
CA LEU A 37 -6.92 -2.14 -19.67
C LEU A 37 -7.89 -1.79 -18.54
N HIS A 38 -7.36 -1.55 -17.33
CA HIS A 38 -8.17 -1.10 -16.19
C HIS A 38 -8.87 0.22 -16.52
N SER A 39 -8.13 1.16 -17.13
CA SER A 39 -8.67 2.47 -17.51
C SER A 39 -9.80 2.36 -18.53
N GLN A 40 -9.64 1.50 -19.53
CA GLN A 40 -10.69 1.21 -20.51
C GLN A 40 -11.92 0.54 -19.88
N THR A 41 -11.72 -0.30 -18.87
CA THR A 41 -12.80 -1.07 -18.23
C THR A 41 -13.65 -0.19 -17.30
N TYR A 42 -13.00 0.71 -16.55
CA TYR A 42 -13.67 1.51 -15.50
C TYR A 42 -13.85 2.99 -15.88
N GLY A 43 -13.31 3.43 -17.02
CA GLY A 43 -13.44 4.81 -17.51
C GLY A 43 -12.61 5.84 -16.74
N GLU A 44 -11.74 5.39 -15.83
CA GLU A 44 -10.84 6.23 -15.03
C GLU A 44 -9.41 5.95 -15.45
N GLU A 45 -8.64 6.99 -15.77
CA GLU A 45 -7.23 6.83 -16.11
C GLU A 45 -6.43 6.39 -14.89
N VAL A 46 -5.72 5.27 -15.02
CA VAL A 46 -4.91 4.69 -13.95
C VAL A 46 -3.49 4.47 -14.45
N ASP A 47 -2.50 4.87 -13.65
CA ASP A 47 -1.08 4.63 -13.89
C ASP A 47 -0.60 3.34 -13.21
N ALA A 48 0.44 2.73 -13.76
CA ALA A 48 1.10 1.57 -13.15
C ALA A 48 1.57 1.88 -11.71
N LEU A 49 2.07 3.09 -11.43
CA LEU A 49 2.55 3.46 -10.09
C LEU A 49 1.44 3.53 -9.06
N THR A 50 0.22 3.88 -9.47
CA THR A 50 -0.94 3.89 -8.56
C THR A 50 -1.48 2.49 -8.35
N LEU A 51 -1.40 1.61 -9.35
CA LEU A 51 -1.83 0.21 -9.24
C LEU A 51 -0.91 -0.65 -8.39
N ILE A 52 0.41 -0.45 -8.47
CA ILE A 52 1.39 -1.31 -7.78
C ILE A 52 1.07 -1.47 -6.28
N PRO A 53 0.86 -0.40 -5.48
CA PRO A 53 0.50 -0.55 -4.07
C PRO A 53 -0.78 -1.36 -3.85
N HIS A 54 -1.84 -1.11 -4.62
CA HIS A 54 -3.11 -1.83 -4.51
C HIS A 54 -2.96 -3.32 -4.86
N MET A 55 -2.21 -3.63 -5.92
CA MET A 55 -1.93 -5.01 -6.32
C MET A 55 -1.11 -5.74 -5.25
N GLN A 56 -0.11 -5.08 -4.66
CA GLN A 56 0.71 -5.64 -3.60
C GLN A 56 -0.11 -5.88 -2.33
N GLU A 57 -0.97 -4.95 -1.93
CA GLU A 57 -1.87 -5.11 -0.79
C GLU A 57 -2.83 -6.29 -1.01
N ALA A 58 -3.48 -6.35 -2.18
CA ALA A 58 -4.35 -7.46 -2.52
C ALA A 58 -3.60 -8.80 -2.58
N PHE A 59 -2.36 -8.81 -3.06
CA PHE A 59 -1.52 -9.99 -3.09
C PHE A 59 -1.19 -10.47 -1.67
N MET A 60 -0.71 -9.59 -0.79
CA MET A 60 -0.45 -9.90 0.63
C MET A 60 -1.71 -10.40 1.35
N ALA A 61 -2.85 -9.74 1.12
CA ALA A 61 -4.13 -10.13 1.69
C ALA A 61 -4.64 -11.49 1.17
N ARG A 62 -4.16 -11.98 0.02
CA ARG A 62 -4.57 -13.26 -0.59
C ARG A 62 -3.58 -14.40 -0.37
N ASP A 63 -2.31 -14.11 -0.08
CA ASP A 63 -1.30 -15.11 0.27
C ASP A 63 -1.60 -15.76 1.63
N ARG A 64 -2.14 -16.99 1.58
CA ARG A 64 -2.55 -17.75 2.77
C ARG A 64 -1.36 -18.24 3.59
N VAL A 65 -0.23 -18.55 2.94
CA VAL A 65 0.97 -19.04 3.62
C VAL A 65 1.58 -17.91 4.43
N PHE A 66 1.69 -16.72 3.82
CA PHE A 66 2.11 -15.50 4.49
C PHE A 66 1.20 -15.12 5.68
N ARG A 67 -0.12 -15.26 5.54
CA ARG A 67 -1.04 -14.96 6.67
C ARG A 67 -0.88 -15.91 7.86
N ARG A 68 -0.59 -17.19 7.61
CA ARG A 68 -0.41 -18.18 8.69
C ARG A 68 0.82 -17.90 9.56
N THR A 69 1.88 -17.34 8.99
CA THR A 69 3.10 -16.99 9.74
C THR A 69 2.89 -15.77 10.63
N ASN A 70 1.98 -14.86 10.29
CA ASN A 70 1.64 -13.69 11.13
C ASN A 70 0.75 -14.02 12.34
N THR A 71 0.06 -15.18 12.35
CA THR A 71 -0.74 -15.61 13.50
C THR A 71 0.06 -16.34 14.59
N GLN A 72 1.33 -16.67 14.35
CA GLN A 72 2.17 -17.37 15.34
C GLN A 72 2.98 -16.44 16.26
N SER A 73 2.98 -15.12 16.05
CA SER A 73 3.75 -14.17 16.86
C SER A 73 3.02 -13.66 18.11
N CYS A 74 1.78 -14.10 18.37
CA CYS A 74 1.04 -13.84 19.61
C CYS A 74 0.64 -15.15 20.30
N THR A 75 1.61 -16.01 20.61
CA THR A 75 1.45 -17.05 21.64
C THR A 75 2.73 -17.12 22.45
N GLY A 76 2.96 -16.08 23.25
CA GLY A 76 4.01 -16.02 24.27
C GLY A 76 3.38 -15.65 25.60
N ASN A 77 3.04 -16.69 26.38
CA ASN A 77 2.76 -16.77 27.81
C ASN A 77 2.15 -15.56 28.55
N LEU A 78 0.88 -15.70 28.95
CA LEU A 78 0.46 -15.33 30.31
C LEU A 78 0.84 -16.46 31.28
#